data_AF-A0A4Y3RP80-F1
#
_entry.id   AF-A0A4Y3RP80-F1
#
_cell.length_a   1.000
_cell.length_b   1.000
_cell.length_c   1.000
_cell.angle_alpha   90.00
_cell.angle_beta   90.00
_cell.angle_gamma   90.00
#
_symmetry.space_group_name_H-M   'P 1'
#
loop_
_entity.id
_entity.type
_entity.pdbx_description
1 polymer ?
#
loop_
_entity_poly.entity_id
_entity_poly.type
_entity_poly.pdbx_seq_one_letter_code
_entity_poly.pdbx_strand_id
1 'polypeptide(L)'
;MTLLEPEMDGQLVLEDDCVDLFDLAGDPLDAAVARLQAGVKPTAEDIALLTEAARTAQRAFEEVGAANDVLDDASDLGEDLTTALAETLRRRDRAEVPALLGALRAQAARVERSEAVRTIANRVLGNGGPDEPAALTPVPALTPALLPRVPSVYDDEEAGASLADLWERQERLERVQDRVRGERVEHVAAHLVALAERIVDRAFLDARFTRAALDEMDRAYALWCACLDEG
;
A
#
# COMPACT_ATOMS: atom_id res chain seq x y z
N MET A 1 33.36 -79.21 37.59
CA MET A 1 33.51 -77.76 37.36
C MET A 1 33.07 -77.51 35.92
N THR A 2 31.77 -77.25 35.67
CA THR A 2 31.16 -75.91 35.45
C THR A 2 31.73 -75.20 34.21
N LEU A 3 31.01 -74.70 33.20
CA LEU A 3 29.57 -74.62 32.83
C LEU A 3 29.49 -74.14 31.34
N LEU A 4 28.48 -74.64 30.60
CA LEU A 4 27.66 -74.00 29.53
C LEU A 4 28.23 -73.65 28.13
N GLU A 5 27.69 -74.32 27.10
CA GLU A 5 27.40 -73.81 25.72
C GLU A 5 26.05 -73.02 25.72
N PRO A 6 25.47 -72.42 24.63
CA PRO A 6 25.74 -72.52 23.16
C PRO A 6 25.53 -71.25 22.25
N GLU A 7 25.82 -71.44 20.94
CA GLU A 7 25.28 -70.85 19.66
C GLU A 7 24.87 -69.36 19.49
N MET A 8 25.34 -68.71 18.39
CA MET A 8 24.50 -68.26 17.24
C MET A 8 25.25 -67.39 16.19
N ASP A 9 25.04 -67.76 14.91
CA ASP A 9 24.77 -66.96 13.70
C ASP A 9 25.57 -65.72 13.27
N GLY A 10 26.13 -65.84 12.05
CA GLY A 10 25.73 -65.04 10.90
C GLY A 10 26.03 -63.53 10.92
N GLN A 11 27.04 -63.12 10.16
CA GLN A 11 27.11 -61.72 9.72
C GLN A 11 27.60 -61.61 8.27
N LEU A 12 26.61 -61.39 7.39
CA LEU A 12 26.76 -60.90 6.03
C LEU A 12 27.37 -59.49 6.09
N VAL A 13 28.44 -59.29 5.33
CA VAL A 13 29.00 -57.98 5.01
C VAL A 13 27.97 -57.28 4.11
N LEU A 14 27.23 -56.33 4.67
CA LEU A 14 26.41 -55.40 3.90
C LEU A 14 27.26 -54.15 3.63
N GLU A 15 27.47 -53.91 2.35
CA GLU A 15 28.10 -52.73 1.79
C GLU A 15 27.34 -51.47 2.22
N ASP A 16 28.12 -50.50 2.69
CA ASP A 16 27.69 -49.20 3.17
C ASP A 16 27.45 -48.28 1.96
N ASP A 17 26.38 -48.56 1.21
CA ASP A 17 25.81 -47.64 0.22
C ASP A 17 24.61 -46.94 0.86
N CYS A 18 24.89 -45.99 1.74
CA CYS A 18 23.93 -44.95 2.11
C CYS A 18 23.71 -44.02 0.91
N VAL A 19 22.93 -44.51 -0.06
CA VAL A 19 22.36 -43.68 -1.12
C VAL A 19 21.28 -42.81 -0.48
N ASP A 20 21.46 -41.49 -0.59
CA ASP A 20 20.52 -40.45 -0.17
C ASP A 20 19.09 -40.74 -0.65
N LEU A 21 18.28 -41.35 0.20
CA LEU A 21 16.89 -41.73 -0.06
C LEU A 21 15.91 -40.56 0.14
N PHE A 22 16.38 -39.32 0.05
CA PHE A 22 15.59 -38.10 0.25
C PHE A 22 15.31 -37.31 -1.04
N ASP A 23 15.80 -37.78 -2.20
CA ASP A 23 15.71 -37.04 -3.48
C ASP A 23 14.92 -37.76 -4.60
N LEU A 24 14.17 -38.84 -4.29
CA LEU A 24 13.44 -39.64 -5.29
C LEU A 24 11.91 -39.67 -5.15
N ALA A 25 11.33 -38.97 -4.18
CA ALA A 25 9.87 -38.80 -4.12
C ALA A 25 9.50 -37.45 -4.74
N GLY A 26 9.28 -37.43 -6.06
CA GLY A 26 8.58 -36.31 -6.70
C GLY A 26 7.23 -36.06 -6.03
N ASP A 27 6.72 -34.83 -6.10
CA ASP A 27 5.45 -34.44 -5.48
C ASP A 27 4.38 -35.50 -5.77
N PRO A 28 3.71 -36.08 -4.76
CA PRO A 28 2.68 -37.10 -4.98
C PRO A 28 1.57 -36.62 -5.92
N LEU A 29 1.31 -35.31 -5.96
CA LEU A 29 0.38 -34.69 -6.91
C LEU A 29 0.93 -34.76 -8.33
N ASP A 30 2.20 -34.42 -8.55
CA ASP A 30 2.86 -34.54 -9.86
C ASP A 30 2.85 -35.98 -10.35
N ALA A 31 3.10 -36.95 -9.46
CA ALA A 31 3.03 -38.36 -9.77
C ALA A 31 1.61 -38.83 -10.12
N ALA A 32 0.57 -38.30 -9.45
CA ALA A 32 -0.83 -38.57 -9.77
C ALA A 32 -1.24 -37.95 -11.12
N VAL A 33 -0.81 -36.71 -11.39
CA VAL A 33 -1.03 -36.01 -12.67
C VAL A 33 -0.36 -36.75 -13.82
N ALA A 34 0.91 -37.15 -13.66
CA ALA A 34 1.66 -37.87 -14.69
C ALA A 34 0.99 -39.21 -15.05
N ARG A 35 0.48 -39.94 -14.06
CA ARG A 35 -0.26 -41.20 -14.29
C ARG A 35 -1.56 -40.97 -15.04
N LEU A 36 -2.33 -39.93 -14.67
CA LEU A 36 -3.54 -39.55 -15.37
C LEU A 36 -3.25 -39.17 -16.84
N GLN A 37 -2.19 -38.38 -17.08
CA GLN A 37 -1.75 -37.98 -18.42
C GLN A 37 -1.29 -39.16 -19.27
N ALA A 38 -0.67 -40.18 -18.65
CA ALA A 38 -0.28 -41.42 -19.31
C ALA A 38 -1.47 -42.36 -19.61
N GLY A 39 -2.71 -41.98 -19.28
CA GLY A 39 -3.91 -42.79 -19.51
C GLY A 39 -4.06 -43.96 -18.53
N VAL A 40 -3.30 -43.96 -17.43
CA VAL A 40 -3.44 -44.97 -16.37
C VAL A 40 -4.72 -44.69 -15.59
N LYS A 41 -5.49 -45.74 -15.30
CA LYS A 41 -6.69 -45.62 -14.47
C LYS A 41 -6.29 -45.11 -13.07
N PRO A 42 -6.79 -43.95 -12.63
CA PRO A 42 -6.41 -43.39 -11.34
C PRO A 42 -6.91 -44.26 -10.18
N THR A 43 -6.10 -44.35 -9.12
CA THR A 43 -6.46 -45.01 -7.87
C THR A 43 -7.43 -44.14 -7.07
N ALA A 44 -8.04 -44.70 -6.02
CA ALA A 44 -8.87 -43.91 -5.10
C ALA A 44 -8.06 -42.79 -4.40
N GLU A 45 -6.78 -43.04 -4.13
CA GLU A 45 -5.84 -42.06 -3.57
C GLU A 45 -5.53 -40.94 -4.56
N ASP A 46 -5.32 -41.27 -5.85
CA ASP A 46 -5.12 -40.24 -6.89
C ASP A 46 -6.34 -39.35 -7.03
N ILE A 47 -7.54 -39.95 -7.03
CA ILE A 47 -8.80 -39.21 -7.13
C ILE A 47 -8.94 -38.29 -5.91
N ALA A 48 -8.64 -38.78 -4.71
CA ALA A 48 -8.70 -37.96 -3.49
C ALA A 48 -7.73 -36.78 -3.56
N LEU A 49 -6.47 -37.04 -3.94
CA LEU A 49 -5.41 -36.03 -4.04
C LEU A 49 -5.73 -34.97 -5.09
N LEU A 50 -6.13 -35.38 -6.30
CA LEU A 50 -6.53 -34.47 -7.37
C LEU A 50 -7.78 -33.66 -6.99
N THR A 51 -8.73 -34.25 -6.26
CA THR A 51 -9.93 -33.54 -5.79
C THR A 51 -9.57 -32.49 -4.75
N GLU A 52 -8.66 -32.80 -3.81
CA GLU A 52 -8.19 -31.86 -2.80
C GLU A 52 -7.39 -30.71 -3.43
N ALA A 53 -6.51 -31.03 -4.39
CA ALA A 53 -5.78 -30.03 -5.16
C ALA A 53 -6.74 -29.12 -5.95
N ALA A 54 -7.75 -29.68 -6.63
CA ALA A 54 -8.75 -28.91 -7.35
C ALA A 54 -9.56 -27.98 -6.43
N ARG A 55 -9.96 -28.44 -5.24
CA ARG A 55 -10.64 -27.59 -4.24
C ARG A 55 -9.75 -26.47 -3.73
N THR A 56 -8.47 -26.75 -3.52
CA THR A 56 -7.49 -25.77 -3.06
C THR A 56 -7.27 -24.69 -4.13
N ALA A 57 -7.11 -25.10 -5.40
CA ALA A 57 -7.01 -24.17 -6.53
C ALA A 57 -8.29 -23.34 -6.70
N GLN A 58 -9.48 -23.95 -6.59
CA GLN A 58 -10.75 -23.22 -6.69
C GLN A 58 -10.86 -22.13 -5.62
N ARG A 59 -10.56 -22.46 -4.35
CA ARG A 59 -10.54 -21.47 -3.28
C ARG A 59 -9.54 -20.35 -3.55
N ALA A 60 -8.36 -20.68 -4.04
CA ALA A 60 -7.37 -19.66 -4.39
C ALA A 60 -7.86 -18.72 -5.51
N PHE A 61 -8.55 -19.23 -6.53
CA PHE A 61 -9.18 -18.36 -7.55
C PHE A 61 -10.29 -17.48 -6.98
N GLU A 62 -11.11 -18.01 -6.07
CA GLU A 62 -12.15 -17.23 -5.37
C GLU A 62 -11.52 -16.08 -4.57
N GLU A 63 -10.42 -16.33 -3.85
CA GLU A 63 -9.69 -15.29 -3.10
C GLU A 63 -9.05 -14.22 -4.02
N VAL A 64 -8.51 -14.63 -5.18
CA VAL A 64 -7.99 -13.68 -6.18
C VAL A 64 -9.12 -12.83 -6.75
N GLY A 65 -10.28 -13.43 -7.04
CA GLY A 65 -11.47 -12.72 -7.49
C GLY A 65 -11.94 -11.68 -6.47
N ALA A 66 -12.12 -12.10 -5.21
CA ALA A 66 -12.51 -11.21 -4.13
C ALA A 66 -11.50 -10.07 -3.92
N ALA A 67 -10.21 -10.29 -4.16
CA ALA A 67 -9.21 -9.25 -4.08
C ALA A 67 -9.30 -8.24 -5.23
N ASN A 68 -9.62 -8.68 -6.44
CA ASN A 68 -9.85 -7.77 -7.55
C ASN A 68 -11.11 -6.92 -7.32
N ASP A 69 -12.19 -7.50 -6.78
CA ASP A 69 -13.38 -6.74 -6.40
C ASP A 69 -13.06 -5.62 -5.39
N VAL A 70 -12.13 -5.87 -4.45
CA VAL A 70 -11.65 -4.85 -3.51
C VAL A 70 -10.88 -3.73 -4.21
N LEU A 71 -10.12 -4.03 -5.27
CA LEU A 71 -9.38 -3.02 -6.03
C LEU A 71 -10.30 -2.15 -6.89
N ASP A 72 -11.32 -2.75 -7.51
CA ASP A 72 -12.33 -2.04 -8.27
C ASP A 72 -13.10 -1.09 -7.35
N ASP A 73 -13.61 -1.59 -6.22
CA ASP A 73 -14.23 -0.79 -5.15
C ASP A 73 -13.31 0.35 -4.66
N ALA A 74 -12.00 0.08 -4.54
CA ALA A 74 -11.03 1.07 -4.07
C ALA A 74 -10.81 2.20 -5.06
N SER A 75 -10.84 1.88 -6.35
CA SER A 75 -10.66 2.85 -7.42
C SER A 75 -11.88 3.79 -7.45
N ASP A 76 -13.09 3.22 -7.51
CA ASP A 76 -14.34 3.98 -7.53
C ASP A 76 -14.47 4.89 -6.28
N LEU A 77 -14.31 4.31 -5.09
CA LEU A 77 -14.40 5.09 -3.84
C LEU A 77 -13.26 6.10 -3.71
N GLY A 78 -12.08 5.80 -4.23
CA GLY A 78 -10.93 6.70 -4.22
C GLY A 78 -11.19 7.98 -5.02
N GLU A 79 -11.79 7.85 -6.21
CA GLU A 79 -12.19 8.99 -7.04
C GLU A 79 -13.23 9.88 -6.35
N ASP A 80 -14.24 9.25 -5.73
CA ASP A 80 -15.26 9.96 -4.94
C ASP A 80 -14.65 10.71 -3.76
N LEU A 81 -13.76 10.06 -3.00
CA LEU A 81 -13.09 10.67 -1.84
C LEU A 81 -12.19 11.84 -2.25
N THR A 82 -11.49 11.72 -3.38
CA THR A 82 -10.63 12.78 -3.92
C THR A 82 -11.45 13.99 -4.34
N THR A 83 -12.57 13.75 -5.02
CA THR A 83 -13.53 14.79 -5.41
C THR A 83 -14.11 15.50 -4.19
N ALA A 84 -14.58 14.73 -3.21
CA ALA A 84 -15.10 15.27 -1.95
C ALA A 84 -14.05 16.10 -1.19
N LEU A 85 -12.81 15.62 -1.13
CA LEU A 85 -11.69 16.35 -0.51
C LEU A 85 -11.44 17.68 -1.19
N ALA A 86 -11.39 17.71 -2.53
CA ALA A 86 -11.19 18.93 -3.29
C ALA A 86 -12.32 19.95 -3.05
N GLU A 87 -13.58 19.50 -2.99
CA GLU A 87 -14.72 20.36 -2.70
C GLU A 87 -14.69 20.91 -1.27
N THR A 88 -14.44 20.05 -0.28
CA THR A 88 -14.35 20.45 1.13
C THR A 88 -13.23 21.46 1.35
N LEU A 89 -12.06 21.26 0.72
CA LEU A 89 -10.93 22.21 0.80
C LEU A 89 -11.28 23.56 0.14
N ARG A 90 -11.99 23.56 -0.99
CA ARG A 90 -12.49 24.80 -1.63
C ARG A 90 -13.46 25.56 -0.74
N ARG A 91 -14.35 24.85 -0.02
CA ARG A 91 -15.28 25.44 0.98
C ARG A 91 -14.58 25.89 2.25
N ARG A 92 -13.31 25.51 2.45
CA ARG A 92 -12.52 25.73 3.67
C ARG A 92 -13.16 25.13 4.93
N ASP A 93 -13.89 24.03 4.76
CA ASP A 93 -14.52 23.34 5.88
C ASP A 93 -13.52 22.42 6.58
N ARG A 94 -13.01 22.90 7.72
CA ARG A 94 -12.00 22.19 8.50
C ARG A 94 -12.52 20.91 9.15
N ALA A 95 -13.82 20.82 9.43
CA ALA A 95 -14.39 19.74 10.23
C ALA A 95 -14.56 18.44 9.41
N GLU A 96 -14.79 18.57 8.10
CA GLU A 96 -15.02 17.42 7.20
C GLU A 96 -13.71 16.76 6.73
N VAL A 97 -12.60 17.50 6.60
CA VAL A 97 -11.33 16.98 6.06
C VAL A 97 -10.80 15.75 6.82
N PRO A 98 -10.76 15.71 8.16
CA PRO A 98 -10.27 14.53 8.88
C PRO A 98 -11.05 13.25 8.59
N ALA A 99 -12.36 13.35 8.37
CA ALA A 99 -13.20 12.19 8.04
C ALA A 99 -12.83 11.62 6.66
N LEU A 100 -12.57 12.50 5.68
CA LEU A 100 -12.16 12.11 4.33
C LEU A 100 -10.76 11.48 4.33
N LEU A 101 -9.80 12.04 5.08
CA LEU A 101 -8.48 11.43 5.24
C LEU A 101 -8.56 10.07 5.95
N GLY A 102 -9.45 9.96 6.95
CA GLY A 102 -9.73 8.69 7.64
C GLY A 102 -10.30 7.63 6.70
N ALA A 103 -11.18 8.01 5.78
CA ALA A 103 -11.74 7.11 4.77
C ALA A 103 -10.67 6.62 3.79
N LEU A 104 -9.78 7.50 3.31
CA LEU A 104 -8.63 7.12 2.47
C LEU A 104 -7.71 6.12 3.18
N ARG A 105 -7.43 6.32 4.49
CA ARG A 105 -6.67 5.35 5.30
C ARG A 105 -7.36 4.01 5.43
N ALA A 106 -8.67 4.02 5.68
CA ALA A 106 -9.44 2.79 5.81
C ALA A 106 -9.40 1.99 4.50
N GLN A 107 -9.50 2.67 3.35
CA GLN A 107 -9.41 2.04 2.05
C GLN A 107 -8.02 1.48 1.76
N ALA A 108 -6.96 2.26 2.03
CA ALA A 108 -5.58 1.78 1.93
C ALA A 108 -5.36 0.49 2.74
N ALA A 109 -5.85 0.45 3.99
CA ALA A 109 -5.74 -0.73 4.84
C ALA A 109 -6.58 -1.92 4.35
N ARG A 110 -7.73 -1.67 3.71
CA ARG A 110 -8.56 -2.71 3.07
C ARG A 110 -7.82 -3.35 1.90
N VAL A 111 -7.27 -2.52 1.00
CA VAL A 111 -6.48 -2.98 -0.16
C VAL A 111 -5.24 -3.74 0.31
N GLU A 112 -4.48 -3.21 1.27
CA GLU A 112 -3.27 -3.87 1.77
C GLU A 112 -3.55 -5.29 2.32
N ARG A 113 -4.62 -5.45 3.10
CA ARG A 113 -5.04 -6.77 3.60
C ARG A 113 -5.45 -7.71 2.47
N SER A 114 -6.16 -7.19 1.48
CA SER A 114 -6.62 -7.96 0.34
C SER A 114 -5.46 -8.42 -0.55
N GLU A 115 -4.48 -7.55 -0.79
CA GLU A 115 -3.26 -7.86 -1.52
C GLU A 115 -2.41 -8.93 -0.83
N ALA A 116 -2.34 -8.92 0.51
CA ALA A 116 -1.68 -9.98 1.26
C ALA A 116 -2.35 -11.35 1.03
N VAL A 117 -3.68 -11.40 0.99
CA VAL A 117 -4.44 -12.63 0.67
C VAL A 117 -4.22 -13.05 -0.77
N ARG A 118 -4.30 -12.10 -1.72
CA ARG A 118 -4.05 -12.34 -3.16
C ARG A 118 -2.66 -12.90 -3.41
N THR A 119 -1.65 -12.42 -2.70
CA THR A 119 -0.27 -12.90 -2.78
C THR A 119 -0.16 -14.36 -2.35
N ILE A 120 -0.83 -14.74 -1.26
CA ILE A 120 -0.86 -16.13 -0.79
C ILE A 120 -1.59 -17.02 -1.80
N ALA A 121 -2.76 -16.59 -2.28
CA ALA A 121 -3.54 -17.32 -3.28
C ALA A 121 -2.75 -17.53 -4.59
N ASN A 122 -2.04 -16.51 -5.07
CA ASN A 122 -1.19 -16.62 -6.25
C ASN A 122 -0.01 -17.59 -6.04
N ARG A 123 0.58 -17.65 -4.85
CA ARG A 123 1.60 -18.66 -4.54
C ARG A 123 1.02 -20.07 -4.57
N VAL A 124 -0.19 -20.28 -4.03
CA VAL A 124 -0.90 -21.57 -4.10
C VAL A 124 -1.16 -22.00 -5.55
N LEU A 125 -1.43 -21.04 -6.43
CA LEU A 125 -1.66 -21.29 -7.86
C LEU A 125 -0.37 -21.44 -8.69
N GLY A 126 0.81 -21.37 -8.07
CA GLY A 126 2.09 -21.41 -8.79
C GLY A 126 2.44 -20.11 -9.54
N ASN A 127 1.69 -19.03 -9.32
CA ASN A 127 1.92 -17.71 -9.91
C ASN A 127 2.79 -16.80 -9.02
N GLY A 128 3.36 -17.33 -7.94
CA GLY A 128 4.22 -16.57 -7.04
C GLY A 128 5.59 -16.31 -7.65
N GLY A 129 5.89 -15.05 -7.99
CA GLY A 129 7.26 -14.61 -8.30
C GLY A 129 8.03 -14.19 -7.03
N PRO A 130 9.37 -14.02 -7.12
CA PRO A 130 10.13 -13.38 -6.05
C PRO A 130 9.60 -11.96 -5.85
N ASP A 131 9.40 -11.57 -4.59
CA ASP A 131 9.07 -10.19 -4.22
C ASP A 131 10.27 -9.30 -4.55
N GLU A 132 10.34 -8.76 -5.78
CA GLU A 132 11.36 -7.78 -6.13
C GLU A 132 11.11 -6.50 -5.33
N PRO A 133 12.14 -5.96 -4.64
CA PRO A 133 11.99 -4.72 -3.91
C PRO A 133 11.77 -3.58 -4.92
N ALA A 134 10.51 -3.17 -5.07
CA ALA A 134 10.18 -1.99 -5.85
C ALA A 134 10.96 -0.78 -5.32
N ALA A 135 11.62 -0.04 -6.21
CA ALA A 135 12.28 1.20 -5.86
C ALA A 135 11.26 2.16 -5.23
N LEU A 136 11.63 2.77 -4.10
CA LEU A 136 10.74 3.68 -3.39
C LEU A 136 10.49 4.92 -4.23
N THR A 137 9.24 5.12 -4.65
CA THR A 137 8.83 6.39 -5.24
C THR A 137 8.78 7.44 -4.11
N PRO A 138 9.56 8.53 -4.19
CA PRO A 138 9.53 9.55 -3.15
C PRO A 138 8.19 10.28 -3.12
N VAL A 139 7.70 10.55 -1.92
CA VAL A 139 6.54 11.42 -1.66
C VAL A 139 7.06 12.85 -1.53
N PRO A 140 6.56 13.81 -2.32
CA PRO A 140 6.95 15.21 -2.18
C PRO A 140 6.44 15.74 -0.83
N ALA A 141 7.34 16.32 -0.04
CA ALA A 141 7.00 16.94 1.24
C ALA A 141 6.72 18.43 1.05
N LEU A 142 5.61 18.91 1.58
CA LEU A 142 5.29 20.33 1.63
C LEU A 142 5.67 20.88 3.00
N THR A 143 6.53 21.90 3.02
CA THR A 143 6.97 22.57 4.24
C THR A 143 6.59 24.04 4.20
N PRO A 144 6.47 24.72 5.35
CA PRO A 144 6.17 26.16 5.38
C PRO A 144 7.13 27.01 4.56
N ALA A 145 8.38 26.57 4.40
CA ALA A 145 9.41 27.26 3.63
C ALA A 145 9.17 27.22 2.11
N LEU A 146 8.33 26.30 1.63
CA LEU A 146 7.93 26.19 0.23
C LEU A 146 6.69 27.04 -0.10
N LEU A 147 6.05 27.62 0.91
CA LEU A 147 4.89 28.49 0.73
C LEU A 147 5.31 29.93 0.40
N PRO A 148 4.48 30.69 -0.34
CA PRO A 148 4.66 32.12 -0.52
C PRO A 148 4.87 32.84 0.81
N ARG A 149 5.93 33.65 0.91
CA ARG A 149 6.23 34.44 2.11
C ARG A 149 5.24 35.60 2.21
N VAL A 150 4.57 35.73 3.36
CA VAL A 150 3.71 36.88 3.67
C VAL A 150 4.59 38.13 3.79
N PRO A 151 4.34 39.19 2.99
CA PRO A 151 5.11 40.42 3.06
C PRO A 151 4.98 41.10 4.42
N SER A 152 6.09 41.64 4.91
CA SER A 152 6.17 42.37 6.18
C SER A 152 6.39 43.86 5.93
N VAL A 153 6.12 44.67 6.96
CA VAL A 153 6.35 46.13 6.94
C VAL A 153 7.82 46.47 6.65
N TYR A 154 8.75 45.56 6.94
CA TYR A 154 10.19 45.72 6.74
C TYR A 154 10.67 45.32 5.34
N ASP A 155 9.82 44.69 4.52
CA ASP A 155 10.21 44.28 3.16
C ASP A 155 10.13 45.43 2.15
N ASP A 156 9.63 46.59 2.57
CA ASP A 156 9.43 47.75 1.72
C ASP A 156 10.39 48.87 2.16
N GLU A 157 11.37 49.19 1.32
CA GLU A 157 12.46 50.14 1.61
C GLU A 157 12.05 51.61 1.40
N GLU A 158 10.84 51.89 0.88
CA GLU A 158 10.40 53.27 0.64
C GLU A 158 10.00 53.99 1.93
N ALA A 159 10.67 55.10 2.25
CA ALA A 159 10.29 55.97 3.37
C ALA A 159 9.12 56.89 2.98
N GLY A 160 7.97 56.75 3.64
CA GLY A 160 6.82 57.63 3.42
C GLY A 160 7.12 59.08 3.80
N ALA A 161 6.81 60.03 2.91
CA ALA A 161 7.05 61.46 3.12
C ALA A 161 5.99 62.13 4.00
N SER A 162 4.80 61.51 4.16
CA SER A 162 3.69 61.99 4.98
C SER A 162 2.93 60.88 5.71
N LEU A 163 2.13 61.25 6.72
CA LEU A 163 1.24 60.32 7.44
C LEU A 163 0.15 59.73 6.53
N ALA A 164 -0.31 60.47 5.52
CA ALA A 164 -1.27 59.96 4.53
C ALA A 164 -0.64 58.86 3.67
N ASP A 165 0.61 59.05 3.23
CA ASP A 165 1.35 58.03 2.46
C ASP A 165 1.57 56.75 3.28
N LEU A 166 1.81 56.89 4.59
CA LEU A 166 1.95 55.76 5.51
C LEU A 166 0.63 54.97 5.65
N TRP A 167 -0.52 55.63 5.71
CA TRP A 167 -1.82 54.95 5.76
C TRP A 167 -2.16 54.24 4.44
N GLU A 168 -1.99 54.91 3.29
CA GLU A 168 -2.23 54.28 1.99
C GLU A 168 -1.28 53.10 1.74
N ARG A 169 -0.04 53.18 2.24
CA ARG A 169 0.90 52.06 2.22
C ARG A 169 0.44 50.92 3.12
N GLN A 170 -0.01 51.20 4.34
CA GLN A 170 -0.51 50.19 5.26
C GLN A 170 -1.70 49.43 4.65
N GLU A 171 -2.68 50.14 4.08
CA GLU A 171 -3.81 49.49 3.40
C GLU A 171 -3.37 48.65 2.20
N ARG A 172 -2.39 49.11 1.41
CA ARG A 172 -1.84 48.32 0.29
C ARG A 172 -1.14 47.07 0.81
N LEU A 173 -0.36 47.17 1.88
CA LEU A 173 0.31 46.04 2.50
C LEU A 173 -0.71 45.00 3.00
N GLU A 174 -1.76 45.43 3.70
CA GLU A 174 -2.82 44.54 4.18
C GLU A 174 -3.49 43.78 3.02
N ARG A 175 -3.86 44.47 1.93
CA ARG A 175 -4.43 43.83 0.73
C ARG A 175 -3.49 42.77 0.13
N VAL A 176 -2.19 43.05 0.09
CA VAL A 176 -1.20 42.11 -0.43
C VAL A 176 -1.02 40.94 0.54
N GLN A 177 -0.98 41.19 1.85
CA GLN A 177 -0.90 40.15 2.87
C GLN A 177 -2.10 39.20 2.79
N ASP A 178 -3.32 39.73 2.67
CA ASP A 178 -4.54 38.93 2.55
C ASP A 178 -4.54 38.08 1.28
N ARG A 179 -4.09 38.64 0.15
CA ARG A 179 -3.92 37.87 -1.09
C ARG A 179 -2.94 36.72 -0.90
N VAL A 180 -1.75 36.99 -0.33
CA VAL A 180 -0.72 35.96 -0.13
C VAL A 180 -1.16 34.90 0.88
N ARG A 181 -1.90 35.26 1.93
CA ARG A 181 -2.53 34.30 2.85
C ARG A 181 -3.51 33.39 2.10
N GLY A 182 -4.34 33.95 1.22
CA GLY A 182 -5.21 33.17 0.34
C GLY A 182 -4.44 32.18 -0.55
N GLU A 183 -3.39 32.65 -1.22
CA GLU A 183 -2.51 31.82 -2.07
C GLU A 183 -1.87 30.67 -1.29
N ARG A 184 -1.44 30.90 -0.03
CA ARG A 184 -0.89 29.86 0.84
C ARG A 184 -1.91 28.76 1.11
N VAL A 185 -3.14 29.12 1.46
CA VAL A 185 -4.25 28.18 1.69
C VAL A 185 -4.53 27.34 0.45
N GLU A 186 -4.61 27.98 -0.72
CA GLU A 186 -4.87 27.30 -1.99
C GLU A 186 -3.72 26.35 -2.39
N HIS A 187 -2.47 26.74 -2.15
CA HIS A 187 -1.31 25.92 -2.45
C HIS A 187 -1.28 24.63 -1.62
N VAL A 188 -1.55 24.72 -0.32
CA VAL A 188 -1.60 23.53 0.54
C VAL A 188 -2.80 22.65 0.19
N ALA A 189 -3.96 23.25 -0.13
CA ALA A 189 -5.13 22.49 -0.59
C ALA A 189 -4.84 21.72 -1.89
N ALA A 190 -4.19 22.35 -2.87
CA ALA A 190 -3.79 21.70 -4.11
C ALA A 190 -2.82 20.53 -3.86
N HIS A 191 -1.88 20.67 -2.93
CA HIS A 191 -0.98 19.58 -2.55
C HIS A 191 -1.71 18.39 -1.92
N LEU A 192 -2.68 18.64 -1.04
CA LEU A 192 -3.52 17.59 -0.46
C LEU A 192 -4.28 16.80 -1.52
N VAL A 193 -4.91 17.50 -2.47
CA VAL A 193 -5.64 16.87 -3.58
C VAL A 193 -4.69 16.06 -4.47
N ALA A 194 -3.54 16.63 -4.84
CA ALA A 194 -2.56 15.94 -5.68
C ALA A 194 -2.00 14.66 -5.03
N LEU A 195 -1.87 14.63 -3.70
CA LEU A 195 -1.49 13.40 -2.99
C LEU A 195 -2.61 12.35 -3.01
N ALA A 196 -3.86 12.76 -2.81
CA ALA A 196 -5.01 11.86 -2.91
C ALA A 196 -5.11 11.25 -4.32
N GLU A 197 -5.06 12.08 -5.36
CA GLU A 197 -5.04 11.63 -6.76
C GLU A 197 -3.93 10.62 -7.01
N ARG A 198 -2.70 10.91 -6.55
CA ARG A 198 -1.57 9.99 -6.74
C ARG A 198 -1.73 8.65 -6.02
N ILE A 199 -2.43 8.61 -4.89
CA ILE A 199 -2.75 7.35 -4.19
C ILE A 199 -3.77 6.55 -5.00
N VAL A 200 -4.81 7.22 -5.48
CA VAL A 200 -5.93 6.63 -6.25
C VAL A 200 -5.47 6.14 -7.62
N ASP A 201 -4.66 6.92 -8.35
CA ASP A 201 -4.05 6.55 -9.64
C ASP A 201 -3.24 5.24 -9.56
N ARG A 202 -2.73 4.92 -8.37
CA ARG A 202 -1.97 3.70 -8.09
C ARG A 202 -2.84 2.57 -7.55
N ALA A 203 -4.15 2.76 -7.49
CA ALA A 203 -5.13 1.85 -6.88
C ALA A 203 -4.70 1.36 -5.49
N PHE A 204 -4.00 2.22 -4.72
CA PHE A 204 -3.45 1.88 -3.40
C PHE A 204 -2.43 0.71 -3.36
N LEU A 205 -2.00 0.18 -4.52
CA LEU A 205 -1.19 -1.04 -4.63
C LEU A 205 0.23 -0.89 -4.05
N ASP A 206 0.83 0.30 -4.14
CA ASP A 206 2.11 0.58 -3.48
C ASP A 206 1.88 0.95 -2.01
N ALA A 207 1.81 -0.06 -1.15
CA ALA A 207 1.54 0.14 0.28
C ALA A 207 2.58 1.03 0.99
N ARG A 208 3.83 1.09 0.51
CA ARG A 208 4.86 1.95 1.12
C ARG A 208 4.63 3.41 0.72
N PHE A 209 4.42 3.66 -0.56
CA PHE A 209 4.07 4.99 -1.06
C PHE A 209 2.76 5.49 -0.42
N THR A 210 1.72 4.66 -0.42
CA THR A 210 0.40 5.02 0.12
C THR A 210 0.48 5.43 1.58
N ARG A 211 1.18 4.68 2.44
CA ARG A 211 1.37 5.06 3.85
C ARG A 211 2.14 6.38 3.99
N ALA A 212 3.25 6.53 3.27
CA ALA A 212 4.04 7.76 3.32
C ALA A 212 3.27 8.99 2.80
N ALA A 213 2.42 8.82 1.78
CA ALA A 213 1.56 9.87 1.24
C ALA A 213 0.46 10.24 2.24
N LEU A 214 -0.18 9.27 2.90
CA LEU A 214 -1.17 9.52 3.95
C LEU A 214 -0.56 10.24 5.16
N ASP A 215 0.67 9.90 5.56
CA ASP A 215 1.38 10.61 6.63
C ASP A 215 1.71 12.06 6.22
N GLU A 216 2.04 12.28 4.94
CA GLU A 216 2.24 13.61 4.39
C GLU A 216 0.93 14.41 4.34
N MET A 217 -0.19 13.78 4.00
CA MET A 217 -1.49 14.45 4.02
C MET A 217 -1.87 14.94 5.42
N ASP A 218 -1.53 14.23 6.49
CA ASP A 218 -1.74 14.74 7.86
C ASP A 218 -0.91 15.99 8.15
N ARG A 219 0.37 15.98 7.75
CA ARG A 219 1.26 17.14 7.92
C ARG A 219 0.78 18.34 7.11
N ALA A 220 0.40 18.10 5.86
CA ALA A 220 -0.14 19.14 4.98
C ALA A 220 -1.49 19.66 5.48
N TYR A 221 -2.36 18.82 6.05
CA TYR A 221 -3.60 19.26 6.67
C TYR A 221 -3.35 20.16 7.90
N ALA A 222 -2.39 19.80 8.75
CA ALA A 222 -2.00 20.67 9.87
C ALA A 222 -1.46 22.02 9.37
N LEU A 223 -0.67 22.02 8.30
CA LEU A 223 -0.18 23.24 7.65
C LEU A 223 -1.32 24.07 7.04
N TRP A 224 -2.31 23.43 6.44
CA TRP A 224 -3.49 24.10 5.87
C TRP A 224 -4.31 24.79 6.96
N CYS A 225 -4.55 24.11 8.08
CA CYS A 225 -5.19 24.70 9.25
C CYS A 225 -4.41 25.91 9.77
N ALA A 226 -3.08 25.81 9.89
CA ALA A 226 -2.24 26.93 10.30
C ALA A 226 -2.34 28.11 9.33
N CYS A 227 -2.36 27.87 8.01
CA CYS A 227 -2.55 28.93 7.01
C CYS A 227 -3.94 29.58 7.11
N LEU A 228 -4.98 28.83 7.46
CA LEU A 228 -6.32 29.39 7.68
C LEU A 228 -6.41 30.21 8.96
N ASP A 229 -5.53 29.99 9.94
CA ASP A 229 -5.45 30.76 11.19
C ASP A 229 -4.60 32.05 11.04
N GLU A 230 -3.87 32.19 9.93
CA GLU A 230 -3.09 33.40 9.61
C GLU A 230 -3.95 34.56 9.07
N GLY A 231 -5.20 34.30 8.66
CA GLY A 231 -6.11 35.24 8.01
C GLY A 231 -7.38 35.56 8.79
#